data_AF-A0A1U9JSP0-F1
#
_entry.id   AF-A0A1U9JSP0-F1
#
_cell.length_a   1.000
_cell.length_b   1.000
_cell.length_c   1.000
_cell.angle_alpha   90.00
_cell.angle_beta   90.00
_cell.angle_gamma   90.00
#
_symmetry.space_group_name_H-M   'P 1'
#
loop_
_entity.id
_entity.type
_entity.pdbx_description
1 polymer ?
#
loop_
_entity_poly.entity_id
_entity_poly.type
_entity_poly.pdbx_seq_one_letter_code
_entity_poly.pdbx_strand_id
1 'polypeptide(L)'
;MKTRAALVASLFFTVFALAACQGNSTGMSGNKKAMQPLPRSVHNKMAALDMPRNSPIVVRIFKEENTLEVWKQKRNGRYDMIANYDICKWSGKLGPKFMEGDRQAPEGFYTVTPAQMNPNSNFYLSFNIGFPNAYDRAHGRTGQHLMVHGACSSAGCYSMTDENIAQIYAFGRDSFLGGQREFQVQAYPFRMTAQNMARYRADPNYNFWSMLKQGYDTFETTRKPPQVAVCDSRYVFNTAVSGAPTAACPSSVVPVMAYSADKPGRGKAPAPSIAGTAEARLVADWSRRRARGERVSREPPSLSPASREPVGAPDIEFAGKKSAVTNETTASTRR
;
A
#
# COMPACT_ATOMS: atom_id res chain seq x y z
N MET A 1 -1.00 -86.92 -44.14
CA MET A 1 0.39 -86.47 -44.38
C MET A 1 0.73 -85.44 -43.30
N LYS A 2 1.55 -85.78 -42.29
CA LYS A 2 2.98 -85.37 -42.12
C LYS A 2 3.11 -83.82 -42.24
N THR A 3 3.47 -83.02 -41.23
CA THR A 3 4.69 -82.96 -40.38
C THR A 3 4.51 -81.82 -39.35
N ARG A 4 4.82 -82.00 -38.05
CA ARG A 4 6.08 -81.75 -37.30
C ARG A 4 6.61 -80.30 -37.24
N ALA A 5 7.04 -79.94 -36.02
CA ALA A 5 8.13 -79.02 -35.63
C ALA A 5 7.83 -77.51 -35.72
N ALA A 6 8.38 -76.62 -34.89
CA ALA A 6 9.14 -76.71 -33.64
C ALA A 6 9.16 -75.28 -33.04
N LEU A 7 9.16 -75.17 -31.70
CA LEU A 7 9.41 -73.91 -31.01
C LEU A 7 10.83 -73.42 -31.29
N VAL A 8 10.95 -72.18 -31.80
CA VAL A 8 12.18 -71.38 -31.73
C VAL A 8 11.85 -70.13 -30.91
N ALA A 9 12.45 -70.07 -29.73
CA ALA A 9 12.42 -68.91 -28.84
C ALA A 9 13.38 -67.85 -29.37
N SER A 10 12.87 -66.66 -29.66
CA SER A 10 13.67 -65.49 -30.01
C SER A 10 13.56 -64.46 -28.88
N LEU A 11 14.64 -64.34 -28.11
CA LEU A 11 14.90 -63.26 -27.16
C LEU A 11 14.90 -61.92 -27.90
N PHE A 12 13.93 -61.06 -27.64
CA PHE A 12 14.01 -59.64 -27.98
C PHE A 12 14.59 -58.87 -26.80
N PHE A 13 15.88 -58.53 -26.89
CA PHE A 13 16.51 -57.50 -26.06
C PHE A 13 16.06 -56.12 -26.59
N THR A 14 15.03 -55.54 -25.99
CA THR A 14 14.64 -54.16 -26.23
C THR A 14 15.50 -53.22 -25.40
N VAL A 15 16.48 -52.60 -26.06
CA VAL A 15 17.24 -51.45 -25.53
C VAL A 15 16.29 -50.26 -25.45
N PHE A 16 15.81 -49.93 -24.26
CA PHE A 16 15.13 -48.66 -23.99
C PHE A 16 16.17 -47.53 -24.02
N ALA A 17 16.26 -46.82 -25.13
CA ALA A 17 16.92 -45.52 -25.17
C ALA A 17 16.07 -44.52 -24.39
N LEU A 18 16.49 -44.16 -23.17
CA LEU A 18 15.95 -42.99 -22.48
C LEU A 18 16.35 -41.75 -23.28
N ALA A 19 15.41 -41.21 -24.05
CA ALA A 19 15.49 -39.86 -24.55
C ALA A 19 15.48 -38.91 -23.33
N ALA A 20 16.66 -38.40 -22.97
CA ALA A 20 16.78 -37.30 -22.05
C ALA A 20 16.16 -36.05 -22.71
N CYS A 21 14.93 -35.72 -22.32
CA CYS A 21 14.39 -34.39 -22.55
C CYS A 21 15.23 -33.40 -21.75
N GLN A 22 16.25 -32.82 -22.38
CA GLN A 22 16.82 -31.55 -21.96
C GLN A 22 15.78 -30.47 -22.23
N GLY A 23 14.79 -30.40 -21.33
CA GLY A 23 13.90 -29.27 -21.21
C GLY A 23 14.71 -28.09 -20.70
N ASN A 24 15.13 -27.26 -21.65
CA ASN A 24 15.72 -25.96 -21.43
C ASN A 24 14.74 -25.10 -20.60
N SER A 25 14.82 -25.19 -19.28
CA SER A 25 13.97 -24.45 -18.34
C SER A 25 14.56 -23.07 -18.05
N THR A 26 14.93 -22.35 -19.09
CA THR A 26 15.17 -20.91 -19.06
C THR A 26 13.83 -20.17 -18.98
N GLY A 27 13.12 -20.36 -17.85
CA GLY A 27 11.81 -19.76 -17.57
C GLY A 27 11.34 -19.87 -16.12
N MET A 28 12.04 -20.64 -15.27
CA MET A 28 11.70 -20.83 -13.85
C MET A 28 12.87 -20.51 -12.92
N SER A 29 13.68 -19.51 -13.26
CA SER A 29 14.43 -18.77 -12.23
C SER A 29 13.40 -17.92 -11.46
N GLY A 30 12.57 -18.60 -10.67
CA GLY A 30 11.57 -17.97 -9.80
C GLY A 30 12.31 -16.93 -8.97
N ASN A 31 11.83 -15.69 -9.04
CA ASN A 31 12.47 -14.56 -8.40
C ASN A 31 12.71 -14.89 -6.90
N LYS A 32 13.96 -15.23 -6.55
CA LYS A 32 14.31 -15.90 -5.29
C LYS A 32 13.82 -15.13 -4.06
N LYS A 33 13.84 -13.79 -4.11
CA LYS A 33 13.31 -12.92 -3.05
C LYS A 33 11.78 -13.05 -2.91
N ALA A 34 11.03 -13.08 -4.02
CA ALA A 34 9.57 -13.20 -4.00
C ALA A 34 9.08 -14.57 -3.52
N MET A 35 9.93 -15.59 -3.60
CA MET A 35 9.63 -16.97 -3.14
C MET A 35 10.19 -17.28 -1.75
N GLN A 36 10.75 -16.30 -1.03
CA GLN A 36 11.23 -16.51 0.33
C GLN A 36 10.08 -16.96 1.25
N PRO A 37 10.26 -18.03 2.03
CA PRO A 37 9.25 -18.45 3.00
C PRO A 37 9.18 -17.47 4.16
N LEU A 38 8.03 -17.44 4.84
CA LEU A 38 7.93 -16.73 6.11
C LEU A 38 8.88 -17.36 7.16
N PRO A 39 9.41 -16.56 8.11
CA PRO A 39 10.27 -17.09 9.17
C PRO A 39 9.61 -18.18 10.01
N ARG A 40 10.42 -19.06 10.59
CA ARG A 40 9.90 -20.15 11.45
C ARG A 40 9.10 -19.63 12.65
N SER A 41 9.52 -18.50 13.23
CA SER A 41 8.79 -17.82 14.31
C SER A 41 7.36 -17.45 13.91
N VAL A 42 7.16 -16.94 12.69
CA VAL A 42 5.84 -16.62 12.14
C VAL A 42 5.01 -17.89 11.97
N HIS A 43 5.59 -18.98 11.47
CA HIS A 43 4.89 -20.25 11.36
C HIS A 43 4.47 -20.84 12.71
N ASN A 44 5.33 -20.74 13.73
CA ASN A 44 4.98 -21.19 15.08
C ASN A 44 3.83 -20.34 15.64
N LYS A 45 3.84 -19.01 15.43
CA LYS A 45 2.75 -18.12 15.84
C LYS A 45 1.44 -18.42 15.11
N MET A 46 1.49 -18.68 13.81
CA MET A 46 0.32 -19.12 13.03
C MET A 46 -0.30 -20.39 13.61
N ALA A 47 0.52 -21.40 13.93
CA ALA A 47 0.05 -22.65 14.53
C ALA A 47 -0.60 -22.41 15.90
N ALA A 48 0.03 -21.59 16.76
CA ALA A 48 -0.49 -21.25 18.08
C ALA A 48 -1.83 -20.48 18.02
N LEU A 49 -2.04 -19.68 16.98
CA LEU A 49 -3.26 -18.89 16.79
C LEU A 49 -4.32 -19.57 15.91
N ASP A 50 -4.11 -20.83 15.52
CA ASP A 50 -4.97 -21.59 14.61
C ASP A 50 -5.25 -20.87 13.27
N MET A 51 -4.17 -20.36 12.68
CA MET A 51 -4.17 -19.68 11.38
C MET A 51 -3.52 -20.58 10.33
N PRO A 52 -4.28 -21.19 9.40
CA PRO A 52 -3.69 -21.98 8.31
C PRO A 52 -2.71 -21.15 7.48
N ARG A 53 -1.58 -21.72 7.06
CA ARG A 53 -0.51 -21.00 6.33
C ARG A 53 -1.03 -20.14 5.16
N ASN A 54 -1.90 -20.72 4.34
CA ASN A 54 -2.40 -20.08 3.13
C ASN A 54 -3.77 -19.40 3.34
N SER A 55 -4.20 -19.17 4.59
CA SER A 55 -5.50 -18.54 4.84
C SER A 55 -5.51 -17.07 4.36
N PRO A 56 -6.70 -16.54 4.02
CA PRO A 56 -6.88 -15.15 3.63
C PRO A 56 -6.27 -14.13 4.61
N ILE A 57 -5.82 -13.00 4.07
CA ILE A 57 -5.28 -11.87 4.84
C ILE A 57 -6.05 -10.57 4.58
N VAL A 58 -5.83 -9.60 5.48
CA VAL A 58 -6.17 -8.18 5.35
C VAL A 58 -4.95 -7.39 5.85
N VAL A 59 -4.64 -6.28 5.20
CA VAL A 59 -3.58 -5.35 5.62
C VAL A 59 -4.21 -4.08 6.16
N ARG A 60 -3.69 -3.56 7.27
CA ARG A 60 -4.14 -2.29 7.86
C ARG A 60 -2.94 -1.38 8.07
N ILE A 61 -3.07 -0.12 7.70
CA ILE A 61 -2.01 0.88 7.77
C ILE A 61 -2.49 2.03 8.66
N PHE A 62 -1.64 2.44 9.58
CA PHE A 62 -1.90 3.50 10.54
C PHE A 62 -0.78 4.54 10.41
N LYS A 63 -1.10 5.68 9.78
CA LYS A 63 -0.09 6.69 9.44
C LYS A 63 0.51 7.36 10.67
N GLU A 64 -0.32 7.81 11.62
CA GLU A 64 0.19 8.50 12.80
C GLU A 64 1.05 7.58 13.68
N GLU A 65 0.70 6.29 13.74
CA GLU A 65 1.44 5.25 14.45
C GLU A 65 2.63 4.69 13.65
N ASN A 66 2.80 5.09 12.39
CA ASN A 66 3.79 4.53 11.46
C ASN A 66 3.79 2.99 11.44
N THR A 67 2.61 2.37 11.45
CA THR A 67 2.49 0.91 11.56
C THR A 67 1.70 0.31 10.41
N LEU A 68 2.19 -0.81 9.88
CA LEU A 68 1.45 -1.71 8.99
C LEU A 68 1.19 -3.03 9.72
N GLU A 69 -0.07 -3.43 9.81
CA GLU A 69 -0.51 -4.69 10.40
C GLU A 69 -0.96 -5.68 9.32
N VAL A 70 -0.60 -6.95 9.51
CA VAL A 70 -1.15 -8.07 8.74
C VAL A 70 -2.09 -8.85 9.65
N TRP A 71 -3.34 -8.94 9.23
CA TRP A 71 -4.38 -9.73 9.87
C TRP A 71 -4.66 -10.97 9.04
N LYS A 72 -4.80 -12.11 9.69
CA LYS A 72 -4.94 -13.40 9.02
C LYS A 72 -6.13 -14.18 9.55
N GLN A 73 -6.84 -14.83 8.64
CA GLN A 73 -8.02 -15.61 8.98
C GLN A 73 -7.63 -16.89 9.74
N LYS A 74 -8.29 -17.12 10.86
CA LYS A 74 -8.27 -18.37 11.65
C LYS A 74 -9.23 -19.40 11.04
N ARG A 75 -9.16 -20.66 11.44
CA ARG A 75 -10.10 -21.70 10.93
C ARG A 75 -11.56 -21.40 11.24
N ASN A 76 -11.85 -20.68 12.32
CA ASN A 76 -13.20 -20.25 12.67
C ASN A 76 -13.75 -19.11 11.78
N GLY A 77 -12.99 -18.70 10.75
CA GLY A 77 -13.40 -17.69 9.78
C GLY A 77 -13.23 -16.23 10.24
N ARG A 78 -12.77 -15.98 11.47
CA ARG A 78 -12.46 -14.64 11.99
C ARG A 78 -10.98 -14.31 11.81
N TYR A 79 -10.68 -13.03 11.69
CA TYR A 79 -9.34 -12.50 11.52
C TYR A 79 -8.75 -12.09 12.86
N ASP A 80 -7.46 -12.36 13.02
CA ASP A 80 -6.67 -11.88 14.14
C ASP A 80 -5.29 -11.43 13.66
N MET A 81 -4.61 -10.57 14.41
CA MET A 81 -3.36 -9.95 13.98
C MET A 81 -2.20 -10.94 14.08
N ILE A 82 -1.59 -11.27 12.95
CA ILE A 82 -0.43 -12.17 12.92
C ILE A 82 0.89 -11.39 13.07
N ALA A 83 0.98 -10.20 12.50
CA ALA A 83 2.19 -9.39 12.53
C ALA A 83 1.88 -7.88 12.47
N ASN A 84 2.78 -7.08 13.03
CA ASN A 84 2.86 -5.64 12.84
C ASN A 84 4.29 -5.28 12.42
N TYR A 85 4.43 -4.20 11.67
CA TYR A 85 5.69 -3.74 11.09
C TYR A 85 5.75 -2.22 11.16
N ASP A 86 6.90 -1.70 11.58
CA ASP A 86 7.17 -0.28 11.50
C ASP A 86 7.35 0.13 10.03
N ILE A 87 6.66 1.21 9.66
CA ILE A 87 6.79 1.87 8.37
C ILE A 87 7.97 2.82 8.46
N CYS A 88 8.94 2.66 7.56
CA CYS A 88 10.10 3.56 7.48
C CYS A 88 9.68 5.00 7.20
N LYS A 89 8.88 5.17 6.14
CA LYS A 89 8.40 6.46 5.70
C LYS A 89 7.10 6.29 4.92
N TRP A 90 6.19 7.22 5.13
CA TRP A 90 5.09 7.48 4.21
C TRP A 90 5.10 8.97 3.87
N SER A 91 4.50 9.32 2.74
CA SER A 91 4.64 10.67 2.19
C SER A 91 3.49 11.59 2.58
N GLY A 92 3.84 12.84 2.90
CA GLY A 92 2.90 13.91 3.17
C GLY A 92 2.49 14.02 4.64
N LYS A 93 1.21 14.31 4.88
CA LYS A 93 0.58 14.53 6.20
C LYS A 93 -0.60 13.58 6.40
N LEU A 94 -1.27 13.66 7.55
CA LEU A 94 -2.55 12.97 7.70
C LEU A 94 -3.57 13.52 6.69
N GLY A 95 -4.52 12.69 6.30
CA GLY A 95 -5.53 12.99 5.31
C GLY A 95 -5.33 12.28 3.97
N PRO A 96 -6.32 12.37 3.09
CA PRO A 96 -6.35 11.63 1.83
C PRO A 96 -5.41 12.22 0.78
N LYS A 97 -5.08 11.41 -0.22
CA LYS A 97 -4.46 11.87 -1.47
C LYS A 97 -5.53 12.53 -2.35
N PHE A 98 -5.20 13.64 -3.02
CA PHE A 98 -6.11 14.36 -3.92
C PHE A 98 -5.68 14.31 -5.38
N MET A 99 -4.39 14.40 -5.69
CA MET A 99 -3.93 14.48 -7.09
C MET A 99 -2.51 13.99 -7.31
N GLU A 100 -2.17 13.72 -8.56
CA GLU A 100 -0.80 13.40 -8.96
C GLU A 100 0.18 14.53 -8.54
N GLY A 101 1.31 14.15 -7.96
CA GLY A 101 2.33 15.10 -7.49
C GLY A 101 2.08 15.76 -6.13
N ASP A 102 0.93 15.56 -5.47
CA ASP A 102 0.66 16.11 -4.13
C ASP A 102 1.48 15.47 -2.98
N ARG A 103 2.32 14.47 -3.32
CA ARG A 103 3.17 13.70 -2.40
C ARG A 103 2.44 13.13 -1.19
N GLN A 104 1.17 12.81 -1.36
CA GLN A 104 0.34 12.32 -0.28
C GLN A 104 0.09 10.83 -0.40
N ALA A 105 0.42 10.07 0.65
CA ALA A 105 -0.01 8.68 0.75
C ALA A 105 -1.55 8.66 0.98
N PRO A 106 -2.30 7.77 0.31
CA PRO A 106 -3.76 7.77 0.38
C PRO A 106 -4.30 7.16 1.68
N GLU A 107 -5.53 7.52 2.02
CA GLU A 107 -6.32 6.94 3.12
C GLU A 107 -7.63 6.40 2.54
N GLY A 108 -8.12 5.28 3.04
CA GLY A 108 -9.29 4.61 2.50
C GLY A 108 -9.18 3.09 2.47
N PHE A 109 -10.09 2.47 1.73
CA PHE A 109 -10.14 1.03 1.53
C PHE A 109 -9.73 0.70 0.10
N TYR A 110 -8.74 -0.16 -0.05
CA TYR A 110 -8.17 -0.55 -1.33
C TYR A 110 -8.08 -2.06 -1.45
N THR A 111 -7.82 -2.54 -2.65
CA THR A 111 -7.81 -3.96 -2.98
C THR A 111 -6.57 -4.30 -3.78
N VAL A 112 -5.91 -5.39 -3.38
CA VAL A 112 -4.72 -5.92 -4.03
C VAL A 112 -5.02 -7.30 -4.59
N THR A 113 -4.81 -7.45 -5.89
CA THR A 113 -4.90 -8.69 -6.65
C THR A 113 -3.50 -9.26 -6.91
N PRO A 114 -3.37 -10.53 -7.34
CA PRO A 114 -2.07 -11.10 -7.72
C PRO A 114 -1.31 -10.26 -8.75
N ALA A 115 -2.02 -9.64 -9.70
CA ALA A 115 -1.41 -8.81 -10.76
C ALA A 115 -0.78 -7.51 -10.22
N GLN A 116 -1.16 -7.08 -9.01
CA GLN A 116 -0.59 -5.91 -8.35
C GLN A 116 0.68 -6.24 -7.54
N MET A 117 1.02 -7.52 -7.38
CA MET A 117 2.24 -7.96 -6.73
C MET A 117 3.40 -7.84 -7.72
N ASN A 118 4.44 -7.09 -7.35
CA ASN A 118 5.59 -6.84 -8.20
C ASN A 118 6.87 -7.46 -7.60
N PRO A 119 7.26 -8.66 -8.06
CA PRO A 119 8.51 -9.29 -7.61
C PRO A 119 9.75 -8.60 -8.19
N ASN A 120 9.62 -7.89 -9.32
CA ASN A 120 10.73 -7.28 -10.05
C ASN A 120 10.90 -5.79 -9.70
N SER A 121 10.49 -5.39 -8.49
CA SER A 121 10.60 -4.00 -8.02
C SER A 121 12.05 -3.54 -7.94
N ASN A 122 12.28 -2.28 -8.31
CA ASN A 122 13.54 -1.56 -8.07
C ASN A 122 13.75 -1.25 -6.57
N PHE A 123 12.71 -1.43 -5.74
CA PHE A 123 12.75 -1.23 -4.28
C PHE A 123 12.61 -2.57 -3.55
N TYR A 124 13.40 -3.56 -3.98
CA TYR A 124 13.39 -4.93 -3.50
C TYR A 124 12.10 -5.72 -3.80
N LEU A 125 11.01 -5.50 -3.07
CA LEU A 125 9.68 -6.07 -3.36
C LEU A 125 8.64 -4.97 -3.24
N SER A 126 7.53 -5.09 -3.97
CA SER A 126 6.44 -4.13 -3.83
C SER A 126 5.11 -4.69 -4.26
N PHE A 127 4.02 -4.04 -3.84
CA PHE A 127 2.72 -4.21 -4.46
C PHE A 127 1.97 -2.88 -4.55
N ASN A 128 1.17 -2.73 -5.60
CA ASN A 128 0.32 -1.55 -5.79
C ASN A 128 -0.95 -1.72 -4.97
N ILE A 129 -1.29 -0.74 -4.12
CA ILE A 129 -2.45 -0.86 -3.25
C ILE A 129 -3.78 -0.77 -4.02
N GLY A 130 -3.81 -0.19 -5.22
CA GLY A 130 -5.02 -0.04 -6.03
C GLY A 130 -5.70 1.33 -5.93
N PHE A 131 -4.95 2.38 -5.59
CA PHE A 131 -5.41 3.76 -5.72
C PHE A 131 -5.41 4.20 -7.20
N PRO A 132 -6.40 5.00 -7.66
CA PRO A 132 -7.58 5.47 -6.94
C PRO A 132 -8.68 4.41 -6.89
N ASN A 133 -9.37 4.26 -5.76
CA ASN A 133 -10.55 3.38 -5.65
C ASN A 133 -11.83 4.09 -6.18
N ALA A 134 -13.00 3.46 -6.02
CA ALA A 134 -14.27 4.04 -6.46
C ALA A 134 -14.62 5.38 -5.75
N TYR A 135 -14.32 5.49 -4.45
CA TYR A 135 -14.53 6.72 -3.68
C TYR A 135 -13.61 7.82 -4.18
N ASP A 136 -12.34 7.49 -4.43
CA ASP A 136 -11.36 8.45 -4.92
C ASP A 136 -11.75 9.00 -6.29
N ARG A 137 -12.18 8.13 -7.21
CA ARG A 137 -12.66 8.52 -8.54
C ARG A 137 -13.93 9.37 -8.48
N ALA A 138 -14.86 9.07 -7.57
CA ALA A 138 -16.07 9.87 -7.36
C ALA A 138 -15.75 11.32 -6.94
N HIS A 139 -14.62 11.54 -6.27
CA HIS A 139 -14.14 12.88 -5.88
C HIS A 139 -13.15 13.49 -6.88
N GLY A 140 -13.01 12.90 -8.08
CA GLY A 140 -12.07 13.38 -9.10
C GLY A 140 -10.61 13.30 -8.68
N ARG A 141 -10.27 12.43 -7.71
CA ARG A 141 -8.89 12.29 -7.24
C ARG A 141 -8.05 11.53 -8.27
N THR A 142 -6.81 11.99 -8.45
CA THR A 142 -5.91 11.45 -9.47
C THR A 142 -4.60 10.95 -8.89
N GLY A 143 -3.93 10.13 -9.69
CA GLY A 143 -2.59 9.64 -9.46
C GLY A 143 -2.49 8.13 -9.54
N GLN A 144 -1.28 7.61 -9.47
CA GLN A 144 -1.01 6.19 -9.76
C GLN A 144 0.22 5.68 -9.01
N HIS A 145 0.39 4.36 -9.02
CA HIS A 145 1.54 3.66 -8.43
C HIS A 145 1.74 3.95 -6.94
N LEU A 146 0.65 3.92 -6.16
CA LEU A 146 0.73 3.99 -4.70
C LEU A 146 1.09 2.61 -4.18
N MET A 147 2.36 2.45 -3.78
CA MET A 147 2.93 1.15 -3.45
C MET A 147 3.12 0.98 -1.94
N VAL A 148 3.16 -0.27 -1.50
CA VAL A 148 3.94 -0.68 -0.32
C VAL A 148 5.21 -1.35 -0.85
N HIS A 149 6.39 -0.92 -0.41
CA HIS A 149 7.67 -1.41 -0.97
C HIS A 149 8.84 -1.36 0.03
N GLY A 150 9.98 -1.96 -0.34
CA GLY A 150 11.23 -1.95 0.45
C GLY A 150 12.06 -0.68 0.30
N ALA A 151 13.37 -0.78 0.55
CA ALA A 151 14.38 0.27 0.41
C ALA A 151 14.20 1.53 1.27
N CYS A 152 13.28 1.54 2.25
CA CYS A 152 13.13 2.56 3.29
C CYS A 152 13.13 4.03 2.79
N SER A 153 12.69 4.28 1.56
CA SER A 153 12.67 5.60 0.91
C SER A 153 11.30 5.84 0.27
N SER A 154 10.70 7.03 0.37
CA SER A 154 9.36 7.27 -0.20
C SER A 154 9.21 8.68 -0.80
N ALA A 155 8.58 8.76 -1.97
CA ALA A 155 8.12 10.00 -2.62
C ALA A 155 6.61 9.95 -3.00
N GLY A 156 5.82 9.17 -2.26
CA GLY A 156 4.37 8.99 -2.47
C GLY A 156 3.79 7.70 -1.87
N CYS A 157 4.66 6.75 -1.50
CA CYS A 157 4.32 5.38 -1.10
C CYS A 157 4.43 5.13 0.41
N TYR A 158 4.13 3.91 0.84
CA TYR A 158 4.51 3.36 2.14
C TYR A 158 5.80 2.55 1.98
N SER A 159 6.92 3.06 2.50
CA SER A 159 8.19 2.35 2.45
C SER A 159 8.44 1.57 3.74
N MET A 160 8.97 0.36 3.57
CA MET A 160 9.33 -0.60 4.60
C MET A 160 10.83 -0.90 4.48
N THR A 161 11.39 -1.57 5.49
CA THR A 161 12.67 -2.26 5.29
C THR A 161 12.49 -3.45 4.35
N ASP A 162 13.59 -3.94 3.77
CA ASP A 162 13.56 -5.08 2.86
C ASP A 162 13.08 -6.36 3.58
N GLU A 163 13.44 -6.54 4.84
CA GLU A 163 13.01 -7.65 5.69
C GLU A 163 11.50 -7.60 5.97
N ASN A 164 10.97 -6.41 6.26
CA ASN A 164 9.55 -6.22 6.54
C ASN A 164 8.73 -6.49 5.28
N ILE A 165 9.11 -5.91 4.13
CA ILE A 165 8.38 -6.15 2.89
C ILE A 165 8.51 -7.60 2.39
N ALA A 166 9.63 -8.30 2.64
CA ALA A 166 9.74 -9.72 2.32
C ALA A 166 8.63 -10.54 3.00
N GLN A 167 8.41 -10.29 4.30
CA GLN A 167 7.36 -10.99 5.04
C GLN A 167 5.97 -10.56 4.58
N ILE A 168 5.69 -9.26 4.44
CA ILE A 168 4.38 -8.76 3.98
C ILE A 168 4.05 -9.32 2.59
N TYR A 169 5.02 -9.32 1.67
CA TYR A 169 4.85 -9.89 0.33
C TYR A 169 4.59 -11.40 0.40
N ALA A 170 5.31 -12.13 1.26
CA ALA A 170 5.08 -13.55 1.46
C ALA A 170 3.68 -13.86 2.03
N PHE A 171 3.16 -13.03 2.95
CA PHE A 171 1.76 -13.16 3.41
C PHE A 171 0.75 -13.03 2.27
N GLY A 172 0.91 -12.02 1.41
CA GLY A 172 0.03 -11.82 0.24
C GLY A 172 0.17 -12.94 -0.79
N ARG A 173 1.40 -13.38 -1.08
CA ARG A 173 1.66 -14.53 -1.95
C ARG A 173 0.97 -15.79 -1.41
N ASP A 174 1.20 -16.12 -0.14
CA ASP A 174 0.69 -17.35 0.47
C ASP A 174 -0.85 -17.35 0.55
N SER A 175 -1.48 -16.18 0.76
CA SER A 175 -2.95 -16.08 0.71
C SER A 175 -3.51 -16.29 -0.69
N PHE A 176 -2.82 -15.79 -1.72
CA PHE A 176 -3.20 -16.05 -3.12
C PHE A 176 -3.01 -17.52 -3.51
N LEU A 177 -1.92 -18.15 -3.06
CA LEU A 177 -1.73 -19.61 -3.21
C LEU A 177 -2.82 -20.42 -2.51
N GLY A 178 -3.44 -19.86 -1.46
CA GLY A 178 -4.60 -20.43 -0.78
C GLY A 178 -5.95 -20.16 -1.42
N GLY A 179 -5.98 -19.47 -2.57
CA GLY A 179 -7.20 -19.19 -3.32
C GLY A 179 -7.91 -17.88 -2.94
N GLN A 180 -7.33 -17.04 -2.07
CA GLN A 180 -7.80 -15.67 -1.94
C GLN A 180 -7.65 -14.98 -3.32
N ARG A 181 -8.69 -14.32 -3.83
CA ARG A 181 -8.64 -13.65 -5.15
C ARG A 181 -8.07 -12.24 -5.07
N GLU A 182 -8.31 -11.59 -3.93
CA GLU A 182 -7.84 -10.26 -3.60
C GLU A 182 -7.81 -10.09 -2.07
N PHE A 183 -6.90 -9.26 -1.57
CA PHE A 183 -6.91 -8.85 -0.16
C PHE A 183 -7.11 -7.34 -0.04
N GLN A 184 -7.76 -6.94 1.05
CA GLN A 184 -8.03 -5.54 1.34
C GLN A 184 -6.83 -4.89 2.03
N VAL A 185 -6.51 -3.65 1.62
CA VAL A 185 -5.60 -2.73 2.32
C VAL A 185 -6.43 -1.59 2.88
N GLN A 186 -6.47 -1.45 4.20
CA GLN A 186 -7.20 -0.40 4.91
C GLN A 186 -6.19 0.64 5.42
N ALA A 187 -6.16 1.82 4.82
CA ALA A 187 -5.25 2.90 5.22
C ALA A 187 -5.98 3.96 6.04
N TYR A 188 -5.57 4.14 7.29
CA TYR A 188 -6.18 5.05 8.26
C TYR A 188 -5.22 6.17 8.65
N PRO A 189 -5.74 7.36 9.01
CA PRO A 189 -4.91 8.45 9.52
C PRO A 189 -4.25 8.07 10.85
N PHE A 190 -4.99 7.37 11.71
CA PHE A 190 -4.58 6.95 13.05
C PHE A 190 -5.45 5.77 13.50
N ARG A 191 -5.15 5.12 14.62
CA ARG A 191 -6.07 4.16 15.24
C ARG A 191 -7.38 4.87 15.60
N MET A 192 -8.49 4.49 14.99
CA MET A 192 -9.74 5.28 15.01
C MET A 192 -10.55 5.12 16.31
N THR A 193 -9.87 5.16 17.46
CA THR A 193 -10.48 5.14 18.80
C THR A 193 -11.33 6.40 19.04
N ALA A 194 -12.29 6.33 19.96
CA ALA A 194 -13.11 7.48 20.33
C ALA A 194 -12.24 8.69 20.76
N GLN A 195 -11.17 8.44 21.51
CA GLN A 195 -10.22 9.47 21.95
C GLN A 195 -9.50 10.15 20.77
N ASN A 196 -9.01 9.38 19.79
CA ASN A 196 -8.34 9.97 18.62
C ASN A 196 -9.35 10.73 17.75
N MET A 197 -10.57 10.22 17.58
CA MET A 197 -11.62 10.97 16.88
C MET A 197 -11.97 12.28 17.59
N ALA A 198 -12.04 12.29 18.93
CA ALA A 198 -12.24 13.52 19.69
C ALA A 198 -11.06 14.51 19.52
N ARG A 199 -9.82 14.00 19.51
CA ARG A 199 -8.61 14.81 19.29
C ARG A 199 -8.64 15.56 17.96
N TYR A 200 -9.12 14.92 16.91
CA TYR A 200 -9.14 15.46 15.55
C TYR A 200 -10.48 16.10 15.15
N ARG A 201 -11.37 16.38 16.11
CA ARG A 201 -12.75 16.83 15.82
C ARG A 201 -12.85 18.11 15.00
N ALA A 202 -11.87 19.00 15.11
CA ALA A 202 -11.81 20.27 14.38
C ALA A 202 -11.01 20.18 13.07
N ASP A 203 -10.52 19.00 12.70
CA ASP A 203 -9.71 18.82 11.49
C ASP A 203 -10.56 18.96 10.21
N PRO A 204 -10.06 19.60 9.15
CA PRO A 204 -10.77 19.70 7.87
C PRO A 204 -11.14 18.34 7.26
N ASN A 205 -10.42 17.27 7.59
CA ASN A 205 -10.66 15.91 7.09
C ASN A 205 -11.62 15.10 7.97
N TYR A 206 -12.17 15.67 9.05
CA TYR A 206 -12.94 14.92 10.05
C TYR A 206 -14.16 14.19 9.48
N ASN A 207 -14.88 14.79 8.53
CA ASN A 207 -16.02 14.16 7.87
C ASN A 207 -15.61 12.91 7.06
N PHE A 208 -14.46 12.99 6.38
CA PHE A 208 -13.89 11.86 5.67
C PHE A 208 -13.45 10.75 6.64
N TRP A 209 -12.77 11.10 7.73
CA TRP A 209 -12.37 10.14 8.75
C TRP A 209 -13.56 9.50 9.47
N SER A 210 -14.66 10.22 9.66
CA SER A 210 -15.90 9.67 10.21
C SER A 210 -16.50 8.57 9.31
N MET A 211 -16.30 8.67 7.99
CA MET A 211 -16.66 7.59 7.07
C MET A 211 -15.72 6.39 7.22
N LEU A 212 -14.41 6.60 7.28
CA LEU A 212 -13.44 5.52 7.48
C LEU A 212 -13.70 4.75 8.78
N LYS A 213 -14.12 5.47 9.83
CA LYS A 213 -14.39 4.89 11.14
C LYS A 213 -15.46 3.79 11.11
N GLN A 214 -16.50 3.93 10.29
CA GLN A 214 -17.54 2.90 10.20
C GLN A 214 -16.98 1.55 9.70
N GLY A 215 -16.14 1.59 8.67
CA GLY A 215 -15.48 0.38 8.17
C GLY A 215 -14.45 -0.16 9.18
N TYR A 216 -13.75 0.73 9.89
CA TYR A 216 -12.86 0.37 10.99
C TYR A 216 -13.61 -0.38 12.10
N ASP A 217 -14.70 0.18 12.62
CA ASP A 217 -15.49 -0.41 13.71
C ASP A 217 -16.18 -1.70 13.29
N THR A 218 -16.61 -1.79 12.03
CA THR A 218 -17.16 -3.02 11.45
C THR A 218 -16.13 -4.14 11.53
N PHE A 219 -14.87 -3.87 11.17
CA PHE A 219 -13.79 -4.85 11.29
C PHE A 219 -13.51 -5.21 12.75
N GLU A 220 -13.42 -4.22 13.65
CA GLU A 220 -13.15 -4.49 15.08
C GLU A 220 -14.23 -5.36 15.72
N THR A 221 -15.49 -5.12 15.40
CA THR A 221 -16.64 -5.84 15.98
C THR A 221 -16.80 -7.23 15.38
N THR A 222 -16.74 -7.33 14.04
CA THR A 222 -17.02 -8.60 13.34
C THR A 222 -15.80 -9.49 13.23
N ARG A 223 -14.59 -8.93 13.35
CA ARG A 223 -13.31 -9.57 13.01
C ARG A 223 -13.32 -10.14 11.59
N LYS A 224 -13.95 -9.43 10.65
CA LYS A 224 -13.99 -9.75 9.22
C LYS A 224 -13.83 -8.47 8.39
N PRO A 225 -13.13 -8.53 7.23
CA PRO A 225 -13.08 -7.38 6.32
C PRO A 225 -14.50 -6.96 5.93
N PRO A 226 -14.85 -5.67 6.07
CA PRO A 226 -16.13 -5.20 5.59
C PRO A 226 -16.20 -5.28 4.07
N GLN A 227 -17.38 -5.60 3.54
CA GLN A 227 -17.66 -5.36 2.13
C GLN A 227 -17.75 -3.85 1.93
N VAL A 228 -16.93 -3.31 1.04
CA VAL A 228 -16.85 -1.86 0.81
C VAL A 228 -17.51 -1.53 -0.50
N ALA A 229 -18.37 -0.53 -0.48
CA ALA A 229 -18.89 0.06 -1.69
C ALA A 229 -19.06 1.57 -1.54
N VAL A 230 -19.51 2.23 -2.61
CA VAL A 230 -19.62 3.69 -2.68
C VAL A 230 -20.92 4.05 -3.37
N CYS A 231 -21.68 4.95 -2.75
CA CYS A 231 -22.84 5.63 -3.31
C CYS A 231 -22.89 7.05 -2.72
N ASP A 232 -23.51 7.98 -3.42
CA ASP A 232 -23.59 9.40 -3.04
C ASP A 232 -22.21 10.00 -2.73
N SER A 233 -21.16 9.50 -3.40
CA SER A 233 -19.76 9.83 -3.10
C SER A 233 -19.37 9.58 -1.64
N ARG A 234 -19.93 8.55 -1.00
CA ARG A 234 -19.67 8.19 0.40
C ARG A 234 -19.39 6.70 0.50
N TYR A 235 -18.52 6.34 1.45
CA TYR A 235 -18.33 4.92 1.76
C TYR A 235 -19.58 4.35 2.41
N VAL A 236 -19.94 3.15 1.98
CA VAL A 236 -20.93 2.30 2.63
C VAL A 236 -20.34 0.91 2.85
N PHE A 237 -20.77 0.26 3.93
CA PHE A 237 -20.22 -1.03 4.36
C PHE A 237 -21.31 -2.08 4.50
N ASN A 238 -21.01 -3.31 4.09
CA ASN A 238 -21.88 -4.49 4.20
C ASN A 238 -23.31 -4.27 3.65
N THR A 239 -23.44 -3.39 2.67
CA THR A 239 -24.71 -3.08 2.01
C THR A 239 -24.50 -3.21 0.50
N ALA A 240 -25.40 -3.93 -0.15
CA ALA A 240 -25.41 -4.01 -1.60
C ALA A 240 -25.84 -2.66 -2.18
N VAL A 241 -25.02 -2.11 -3.06
CA VAL A 241 -25.30 -0.90 -3.83
C VAL A 241 -25.18 -1.22 -5.31
N SER A 242 -26.10 -0.68 -6.09
CA SER A 242 -26.11 -0.74 -7.54
C SER A 242 -25.96 0.66 -8.12
N GLY A 243 -25.32 0.76 -9.30
CA GLY A 243 -25.13 2.04 -9.99
C GLY A 243 -23.75 2.65 -9.80
N ALA A 244 -23.61 3.89 -10.28
CA ALA A 244 -22.35 4.63 -10.22
C ALA A 244 -22.03 5.08 -8.78
N PRO A 245 -20.75 5.24 -8.41
CA PRO A 245 -20.35 5.74 -7.08
C PRO A 245 -20.94 7.10 -6.67
N THR A 246 -21.35 7.92 -7.63
CA THR A 246 -21.99 9.22 -7.45
C THR A 246 -23.51 9.16 -7.37
N ALA A 247 -24.12 8.00 -7.66
CA ALA A 247 -25.57 7.82 -7.61
C ALA A 247 -26.07 7.70 -6.16
N ALA A 248 -27.33 8.09 -5.92
CA ALA A 248 -27.93 8.06 -4.59
C ALA A 248 -27.86 6.67 -3.93
N CYS A 249 -27.66 6.66 -2.61
CA CYS A 249 -27.66 5.43 -1.84
C CYS A 249 -29.07 4.82 -1.72
N PRO A 250 -29.20 3.49 -1.66
CA PRO A 250 -30.45 2.83 -1.27
C PRO A 250 -30.96 3.33 0.08
N SER A 251 -32.27 3.34 0.27
CA SER A 251 -32.92 3.76 1.53
C SER A 251 -32.54 2.91 2.75
N SER A 252 -31.99 1.71 2.52
CA SER A 252 -31.45 0.83 3.58
C SER A 252 -30.12 1.29 4.16
N VAL A 253 -29.41 2.21 3.48
CA VAL A 253 -28.16 2.78 3.99
C VAL A 253 -28.50 3.78 5.09
N VAL A 254 -28.16 3.44 6.32
CA VAL A 254 -28.29 4.35 7.46
C VAL A 254 -27.26 5.47 7.30
N PRO A 255 -27.65 6.75 7.42
CA PRO A 255 -26.70 7.85 7.39
C PRO A 255 -25.62 7.69 8.46
N VAL A 256 -24.42 8.15 8.13
CA VAL A 256 -23.31 8.25 9.09
C VAL A 256 -23.78 9.07 10.29
N MET A 257 -24.05 8.42 11.42
CA MET A 257 -24.36 9.13 12.66
C MET A 257 -23.13 9.95 13.07
N ALA A 258 -23.35 11.22 13.40
CA ALA A 258 -22.31 12.05 13.97
C ALA A 258 -21.80 11.37 15.25
N TYR A 259 -20.50 11.03 15.27
CA TYR A 259 -19.91 10.44 16.45
C TYR A 259 -20.01 11.43 17.61
N SER A 260 -20.68 11.02 18.69
CA SER A 260 -20.67 11.78 19.93
C SER A 260 -19.27 11.68 20.52
N ALA A 261 -18.43 12.65 20.16
CA ALA A 261 -17.07 12.72 20.68
C ALA A 261 -17.11 13.04 22.17
N ASP A 262 -16.51 12.16 22.98
CA ASP A 262 -16.12 12.48 24.35
C ASP A 262 -15.24 13.74 24.36
N LYS A 263 -15.19 14.43 25.50
CA LYS A 263 -14.28 15.57 25.67
C LYS A 263 -12.84 15.12 25.32
N PRO A 264 -12.08 15.92 24.56
CA PRO A 264 -10.68 15.57 24.31
C PRO A 264 -9.97 15.44 25.65
N GLY A 265 -9.51 14.23 25.97
CA GLY A 265 -8.71 13.99 27.16
C GLY A 265 -7.39 14.76 27.09
N ARG A 266 -6.70 14.91 28.23
CA ARG A 266 -5.31 15.41 28.26
C ARG A 266 -4.45 14.41 27.47
N GLY A 267 -4.10 14.75 26.22
CA GLY A 267 -3.40 13.86 25.31
C GLY A 267 -2.48 14.60 24.34
N LYS A 268 -1.66 13.82 23.61
CA LYS A 268 -0.77 14.31 22.54
C LYS A 268 -1.55 15.20 21.57
N ALA A 269 -0.98 16.33 21.17
CA ALA A 269 -1.57 17.24 20.18
C ALA A 269 -1.80 16.54 18.82
N PRO A 270 -2.82 16.95 18.05
CA PRO A 270 -3.04 16.46 16.69
C PRO A 270 -1.79 16.58 15.81
N ALA A 271 -1.46 15.53 15.07
CA ALA A 271 -0.45 15.62 14.03
C ALA A 271 -0.96 16.47 12.85
N PRO A 272 -0.08 17.12 12.07
CA PRO A 272 -0.46 17.87 10.89
C PRO A 272 -1.28 17.05 9.88
N SER A 273 -2.26 17.69 9.26
CA SER A 273 -3.09 17.12 8.19
C SER A 273 -3.13 18.04 6.98
N ILE A 274 -3.37 17.48 5.80
CA ILE A 274 -3.50 18.24 4.56
C ILE A 274 -4.81 19.05 4.56
N ALA A 275 -4.73 20.33 4.19
CA ALA A 275 -5.88 21.23 4.09
C ALA A 275 -6.60 21.13 2.72
N GLY A 276 -6.95 19.91 2.34
CA GLY A 276 -7.74 19.62 1.15
C GLY A 276 -7.04 19.90 -0.19
N THR A 277 -7.86 20.05 -1.24
CA THR A 277 -7.39 20.21 -2.63
C THR A 277 -6.56 21.47 -2.84
N ALA A 278 -6.79 22.54 -2.06
CA ALA A 278 -6.01 23.78 -2.15
C ALA A 278 -4.54 23.53 -1.81
N GLU A 279 -4.25 22.89 -0.68
CA GLU A 279 -2.88 22.51 -0.32
C GLU A 279 -2.30 21.49 -1.30
N ALA A 280 -3.10 20.50 -1.73
CA ALA A 280 -2.64 19.50 -2.69
C ALA A 280 -2.15 20.12 -4.01
N ARG A 281 -2.81 21.17 -4.51
CA ARG A 281 -2.38 21.91 -5.71
C ARG A 281 -1.04 22.61 -5.52
N LEU A 282 -0.80 23.21 -4.35
CA LEU A 282 0.46 23.87 -4.03
C LEU A 282 1.61 22.85 -4.00
N VAL A 283 1.40 21.70 -3.36
CA VAL A 283 2.41 20.63 -3.31
C VAL A 283 2.64 20.02 -4.68
N ALA A 284 1.58 19.80 -5.47
CA ALA A 284 1.70 19.28 -6.83
C ALA A 284 2.47 20.23 -7.75
N ASP A 285 2.24 21.54 -7.64
CA ASP A 285 3.02 22.53 -8.38
C ASP A 285 4.50 22.54 -7.96
N TRP A 286 4.76 22.56 -6.66
CA TRP A 286 6.11 22.45 -6.12
C TRP A 286 6.83 21.18 -6.61
N SER A 287 6.14 20.04 -6.65
CA SER A 287 6.68 18.79 -7.21
C SER A 287 7.04 18.91 -8.70
N ARG A 288 6.19 19.55 -9.51
CA ARG A 288 6.47 19.76 -10.95
C ARG A 288 7.67 20.68 -11.16
N ARG A 289 7.75 21.79 -10.43
CA ARG A 289 8.88 22.73 -10.48
C ARG A 289 10.19 22.05 -10.11
N ARG A 290 10.18 21.28 -9.02
CA ARG A 290 11.34 20.48 -8.60
C ARG A 290 11.77 19.46 -9.65
N ALA A 291 10.82 18.78 -10.30
CA ALA A 291 11.11 17.82 -11.35
C ALA A 291 11.74 18.47 -12.60
N ARG A 292 11.43 19.75 -12.89
CA ARG A 292 12.09 20.54 -13.94
C ARG A 292 13.46 21.08 -13.55
N GLY A 293 13.94 20.82 -12.34
CA GLY A 293 15.21 21.34 -11.84
C GLY A 293 15.16 22.78 -11.36
N GLU A 294 13.97 23.36 -11.20
CA GLU A 294 13.82 24.70 -10.62
C GLU A 294 14.23 24.68 -9.14
N ARG A 295 14.86 25.77 -8.68
CA ARG A 295 15.13 25.99 -7.26
C ARG A 295 13.81 26.24 -6.52
N VAL A 296 13.48 25.32 -5.62
CA VAL A 296 12.32 25.38 -4.73
C VAL A 296 12.75 25.03 -3.31
N SER A 297 11.92 25.31 -2.31
CA SER A 297 12.18 24.93 -0.91
C SER A 297 12.46 23.43 -0.75
N ARG A 298 13.22 23.06 0.29
CA ARG A 298 13.50 21.65 0.61
C ARG A 298 12.24 20.88 0.91
N GLU A 299 11.38 21.47 1.74
CA GLU A 299 10.11 20.90 2.17
C GLU A 299 8.96 21.38 1.27
N PRO A 300 7.94 20.54 1.05
CA PRO A 300 6.74 20.97 0.34
C PRO A 300 6.03 22.12 1.06
N PRO A 301 5.42 23.06 0.33
CA PRO A 301 4.59 24.09 0.94
C PRO A 301 3.42 23.46 1.71
N SER A 302 2.96 24.12 2.78
CA SER A 302 1.82 23.64 3.54
C SER A 302 0.96 24.76 4.09
N LEU A 303 -0.35 24.49 4.14
CA LEU A 303 -1.35 25.35 4.77
C LEU A 303 -1.60 24.98 6.24
N SER A 304 -1.13 23.82 6.73
CA SER A 304 -1.40 23.34 8.09
C SER A 304 -0.34 22.40 8.70
N PRO A 305 0.32 22.75 9.81
CA PRO A 305 0.54 24.12 10.27
C PRO A 305 1.37 24.88 9.22
N ALA A 306 1.23 26.19 9.17
CA ALA A 306 1.96 27.05 8.24
C ALA A 306 3.45 26.66 8.20
N SER A 307 4.00 26.45 6.99
CA SER A 307 5.43 26.23 6.83
C SER A 307 6.19 27.39 7.49
N ARG A 308 7.14 27.10 8.37
CA ARG A 308 8.01 28.13 8.96
C ARG A 308 9.00 28.69 7.93
N GLU A 309 9.27 27.94 6.87
CA GLU A 309 10.04 28.42 5.73
C GLU A 309 9.20 29.36 4.86
N PRO A 310 9.70 30.58 4.56
CA PRO A 310 9.09 31.47 3.59
C PRO A 310 8.99 30.80 2.21
N VAL A 311 7.94 31.13 1.46
CA VAL A 311 7.84 30.75 0.05
C VAL A 311 9.03 31.34 -0.71
N GLY A 312 9.91 30.47 -1.23
CA GLY A 312 11.14 30.89 -1.92
C GLY A 312 12.39 30.95 -1.04
N ALA A 313 12.35 30.42 0.19
CA ALA A 313 13.55 30.27 1.01
C ALA A 313 14.64 29.48 0.24
N PRO A 314 15.89 29.98 0.17
CA PRO A 314 16.97 29.29 -0.49
C PRO A 314 17.34 28.01 0.26
N ASP A 315 17.62 26.93 -0.49
CA ASP A 315 18.22 25.72 0.08
C ASP A 315 19.62 26.04 0.63
N ILE A 316 19.99 25.41 1.74
CA ILE A 316 21.39 25.42 2.21
C ILE A 316 22.19 24.56 1.23
N GLU A 317 23.13 25.18 0.51
CA GLU A 317 24.10 24.44 -0.31
C GLU A 317 24.83 23.43 0.58
N PHE A 318 24.78 22.14 0.21
CA PHE A 318 25.71 21.18 0.79
C PHE A 318 27.13 21.64 0.44
N ALA A 319 27.97 21.84 1.46
CA ALA A 319 29.40 22.08 1.33
C ALA A 319 30.07 20.87 0.65
N GLY A 320 29.97 20.78 -0.67
CA GLY A 320 30.39 19.61 -1.44
C GLY A 320 30.30 19.77 -2.95
N LYS A 321 29.59 20.79 -3.47
CA LYS A 321 29.69 21.17 -4.87
C LYS A 321 30.20 22.61 -4.99
N LYS A 322 31.52 22.76 -4.98
CA LYS A 322 32.15 23.87 -5.69
C LYS A 322 31.78 23.69 -7.17
N SER A 323 30.78 24.44 -7.63
CA SER A 323 30.57 24.65 -9.05
C SER A 323 31.82 25.30 -9.62
N ALA A 324 32.57 24.57 -10.44
CA ALA A 324 33.56 25.15 -11.32
C ALA A 324 32.81 25.99 -12.37
N VAL A 325 32.58 27.25 -12.06
CA VAL A 325 32.30 28.29 -13.05
C VAL A 325 33.58 29.07 -13.19
N THR A 326 34.43 28.65 -14.11
CA THR A 326 35.53 29.48 -14.61
C THR A 326 34.92 30.64 -15.39
N ASN A 327 34.85 31.79 -14.75
CA ASN A 327 34.80 33.07 -15.45
C ASN A 327 36.16 33.31 -16.09
N GLU A 328 36.25 33.20 -17.41
CA GLU A 328 37.24 33.96 -18.16
C GLU A 328 36.51 34.78 -19.22
N THR A 329 36.36 36.06 -18.92
CA THR A 329 36.10 37.07 -19.93
C THR A 329 37.06 38.22 -19.70
N THR A 330 37.77 38.52 -20.79
CA THR A 330 38.39 39.79 -21.19
C THR A 330 39.72 40.26 -20.59
N ALA A 331 40.72 40.22 -21.48
CA ALA A 331 41.31 41.37 -22.20
C ALA A 331 42.72 41.81 -21.78
N SER A 332 43.60 41.96 -22.80
CA SER A 332 44.51 43.11 -23.04
C SER A 332 45.62 42.69 -24.05
N THR A 333 45.56 43.08 -25.33
CA THR A 333 46.15 44.31 -25.94
C THR A 333 47.61 44.16 -26.44
N ARG A 334 47.85 44.56 -27.71
CA ARG A 334 49.14 44.77 -28.45
C ARG A 334 49.91 43.48 -28.78
N ARG A 335 50.45 43.24 -29.98
CA ARG A 335 50.79 44.02 -31.19
C ARG A 335 50.33 43.25 -32.43
#